data_AF-A0A6N3DAF7-F1
#
_entry.id   AF-A0A6N3DAF7-F1
#
_cell.length_a   1.000
_cell.length_b   1.000
_cell.length_c   1.000
_cell.angle_alpha   90.00
_cell.angle_beta   90.00
_cell.angle_gamma   90.00
#
_symmetry.space_group_name_H-M   'P 1'
#
loop_
_entity.id
_entity.type
_entity.pdbx_description
1 polymer ?
#
loop_
_entity_poly.entity_id
_entity_poly.type
_entity_poly.pdbx_seq_one_letter_code
_entity_poly.pdbx_strand_id
1 'polypeptide(L)'
;MVTQRKMLDEVYPIVYMDAIHFKVRDDHRIVAKAAYICLEVDMDGYKDILGIWIGESESVKFWISVCNDLNNRGVKDICIACMDGLRGLLDSIKTVFPNVSIQSCIIHQIRSSMRYVPYKDRNIFVADLKKVYKAPNEEIALSAA
;
A
#
# COMPACT_ATOMS: atom_id res chain seq x y z
N MET A 1 19.34 -1.71 -6.33
CA MET A 1 18.60 -2.92 -5.88
C MET A 1 19.40 -3.66 -4.79
N VAL A 2 19.75 -2.97 -3.70
CA VAL A 2 20.48 -3.60 -2.56
C VAL A 2 19.48 -4.12 -1.50
N THR A 3 18.29 -3.52 -1.42
CA THR A 3 17.25 -3.84 -0.43
C THR A 3 16.68 -5.26 -0.54
N GLN A 4 16.58 -5.84 -1.75
CA GLN A 4 15.99 -7.17 -1.96
C GLN A 4 16.82 -8.37 -1.45
N ARG A 5 18.09 -8.17 -1.06
CA ARG A 5 18.95 -9.26 -0.56
C ARG A 5 19.13 -9.24 0.97
N LYS A 6 18.54 -8.26 1.65
CA LYS A 6 18.62 -8.11 3.11
C LYS A 6 17.62 -9.06 3.78
N MET A 7 18.06 -9.74 4.83
CA MET A 7 17.18 -10.42 5.77
C MET A 7 16.35 -9.39 6.52
N LEU A 8 15.06 -9.66 6.66
CA LEU A 8 14.08 -8.78 7.26
C LEU A 8 13.78 -9.22 8.69
N ASP A 9 13.21 -8.30 9.46
CA ASP A 9 12.76 -8.60 10.82
C ASP A 9 11.54 -9.50 10.79
N GLU A 10 11.33 -10.21 11.90
CA GLU A 10 10.26 -11.21 11.97
C GLU A 10 8.86 -10.59 11.97
N VAL A 11 8.71 -9.38 12.51
CA VAL A 11 7.40 -8.74 12.70
C VAL A 11 7.46 -7.28 12.28
N TYR A 12 6.50 -6.88 11.44
CA TYR A 12 6.31 -5.48 11.08
C TYR A 12 4.92 -4.98 11.53
N PRO A 13 4.85 -3.91 12.34
CA PRO A 13 3.57 -3.38 12.80
C PRO A 13 2.73 -2.81 11.65
N ILE A 14 3.34 -2.09 10.71
CA ILE A 14 2.64 -1.51 9.56
C ILE A 14 3.49 -1.67 8.30
N VAL A 15 2.86 -2.16 7.23
CA VAL A 15 3.41 -2.11 5.87
C VAL A 15 2.46 -1.35 4.95
N TYR A 16 3.02 -0.60 4.02
CA TYR A 16 2.32 0.11 2.96
C TYR A 16 2.70 -0.52 1.63
N MET A 17 1.69 -0.92 0.85
CA MET A 17 1.89 -1.40 -0.51
C MET A 17 1.32 -0.38 -1.50
N ASP A 18 2.19 0.16 -2.35
CA ASP A 18 1.82 1.14 -3.38
C ASP A 18 2.43 0.78 -4.73
N ALA A 19 1.87 1.33 -5.80
CA ALA A 19 2.29 1.09 -7.17
C ALA A 19 2.49 2.42 -7.92
N ILE A 20 3.65 2.57 -8.56
CA ILE A 20 3.90 3.70 -9.44
C ILE A 20 4.03 3.19 -10.87
N HIS A 21 3.22 3.77 -11.77
CA HIS A 21 3.18 3.40 -13.18
C HIS A 21 4.16 4.25 -13.98
N PHE A 22 4.98 3.60 -14.80
CA PHE A 22 5.96 4.24 -15.67
C PHE A 22 5.82 3.73 -17.10
N LYS A 23 6.15 4.59 -18.06
CA LYS A 23 6.34 4.20 -19.46
C LYS A 23 7.81 3.87 -19.67
N VAL A 24 8.09 2.63 -20.05
CA VAL A 24 9.45 2.16 -20.30
C VAL A 24 9.57 1.70 -21.75
N ARG A 25 10.76 1.87 -22.33
CA ARG A 25 11.08 1.30 -23.63
C ARG A 25 11.50 -0.15 -23.42
N ASP A 26 10.72 -1.07 -23.95
CA ASP A 26 10.97 -2.51 -23.89
C ASP A 26 10.78 -3.09 -25.30
N ASP A 27 11.76 -3.87 -25.77
CA ASP A 27 11.81 -4.43 -27.12
C ASP A 27 11.34 -3.45 -28.24
N HIS A 28 11.97 -2.28 -28.28
CA HIS A 28 11.67 -1.18 -29.22
C HIS A 28 10.25 -0.59 -29.15
N ARG A 29 9.43 -0.99 -28.17
CA ARG A 29 8.08 -0.46 -27.94
C ARG A 29 8.01 0.29 -26.61
N ILE A 30 7.10 1.24 -26.50
CA ILE A 30 6.80 1.91 -25.22
C ILE A 30 5.68 1.13 -24.55
N VAL A 31 6.00 0.48 -23.43
CA VAL A 31 5.05 -0.29 -22.63
C VAL A 31 4.87 0.37 -21.25
N ALA A 32 3.66 0.26 -20.71
CA ALA A 32 3.40 0.68 -19.33
C ALA A 32 3.80 -0.46 -18.38
N LYS A 33 4.65 -0.18 -17.40
CA LYS A 33 4.97 -1.11 -16.30
C LYS A 33 4.66 -0.44 -14.96
N ALA A 34 4.40 -1.25 -13.93
CA ALA A 34 4.22 -0.77 -12.57
C ALA A 34 5.40 -1.22 -11.71
N ALA A 35 5.94 -0.28 -10.92
CA ALA A 35 6.84 -0.58 -9.82
C ALA A 35 6.03 -0.61 -8.53
N TYR A 36 5.97 -1.78 -7.92
CA TYR A 36 5.30 -2.03 -6.64
C TYR A 36 6.32 -1.87 -5.52
N ILE A 37 5.99 -1.06 -4.53
CA ILE A 37 6.89 -0.71 -3.43
C ILE A 37 6.22 -1.20 -2.14
N CYS A 38 6.99 -1.90 -1.31
CA CYS A 38 6.61 -2.21 0.07
C CYS A 38 7.45 -1.34 1.00
N LEU A 39 6.78 -0.43 1.70
CA LEU A 39 7.36 0.46 2.70
C LEU A 39 6.87 0.04 4.07
N GLU A 40 7.77 -0.13 5.02
CA GLU A 40 7.48 -0.54 6.38
C GLU A 40 7.57 0.62 7.37
N VAL A 41 6.98 0.40 8.53
CA VAL A 41 7.35 1.06 9.77
C VAL A 41 7.78 -0.04 10.72
N ASP A 42 8.99 0.03 11.28
CA ASP A 42 9.47 -0.94 12.27
C ASP A 42 8.90 -0.67 13.67
N MET A 43 9.31 -1.48 14.65
CA MET A 43 8.86 -1.36 16.04
C MET A 43 9.37 -0.09 16.75
N ASP A 44 10.45 0.50 16.23
CA ASP A 44 11.05 1.74 16.74
C ASP A 44 10.46 2.99 16.05
N GLY A 45 9.60 2.80 15.05
CA GLY A 45 8.93 3.86 14.30
C GLY A 45 9.72 4.37 13.09
N TYR A 46 10.83 3.72 12.72
CA TYR A 46 11.58 4.07 11.52
C TYR A 46 10.95 3.47 10.28
N LYS A 47 11.14 4.17 9.15
CA LYS A 47 10.66 3.75 7.85
C LYS A 47 11.84 3.33 7.00
N ASP A 48 11.73 2.18 6.37
CA ASP A 48 12.67 1.69 5.37
C ASP A 48 11.85 1.09 4.21
N ILE A 49 12.50 0.53 3.19
CA ILE A 49 11.85 -0.12 2.05
C ILE A 49 12.21 -1.61 2.04
N LEU A 50 11.24 -2.48 2.35
CA LEU A 50 11.39 -3.93 2.28
C LEU A 50 11.70 -4.40 0.87
N GLY A 51 11.12 -3.77 -0.16
CA GLY A 51 11.38 -4.18 -1.54
C GLY A 51 10.68 -3.36 -2.62
N ILE A 52 11.14 -3.54 -3.85
CA ILE A 52 10.58 -2.95 -5.06
C ILE A 52 10.50 -4.03 -6.14
N TRP A 53 9.32 -4.30 -6.66
CA TRP A 53 9.08 -5.30 -7.70
C TRP A 53 8.53 -4.62 -8.96
N ILE A 54 9.08 -4.96 -10.11
CA ILE A 54 8.57 -4.47 -11.39
C ILE A 54 7.67 -5.55 -11.97
N GLY A 55 6.40 -5.22 -12.19
CA GLY A 55 5.43 -6.14 -12.77
C GLY A 55 4.74 -5.56 -14.00
N GLU A 56 4.32 -6.45 -14.88
CA GLU A 56 3.55 -6.13 -16.08
C GLU A 56 2.04 -6.29 -15.86
N SER A 57 1.62 -7.05 -14.83
CA SER A 57 0.21 -7.24 -14.46
C SER A 57 0.00 -7.47 -12.95
N GLU A 58 -1.07 -6.89 -12.41
CA GLU A 58 -1.55 -7.08 -11.02
C GLU A 58 -2.28 -8.42 -10.87
N SER A 59 -1.58 -9.53 -11.09
CA SER A 59 -2.17 -10.87 -10.90
C SER A 59 -2.05 -11.35 -9.46
N VAL A 60 -2.99 -12.20 -9.03
CA VAL A 60 -2.91 -12.91 -7.73
C VAL A 60 -1.59 -13.66 -7.59
N LYS A 61 -1.11 -14.31 -8.67
CA LYS A 61 0.17 -15.03 -8.67
C LYS A 61 1.35 -14.10 -8.38
N PHE A 62 1.34 -12.89 -8.95
CA PHE A 62 2.36 -11.89 -8.69
C PHE A 62 2.36 -11.47 -7.22
N TRP A 63 1.19 -11.17 -6.64
CA TRP A 63 1.11 -10.76 -5.24
C TRP A 63 1.50 -11.87 -4.26
N ILE A 64 1.12 -13.11 -4.54
CA ILE A 64 1.60 -14.27 -3.77
C ILE A 64 3.13 -14.37 -3.85
N SER A 65 3.73 -14.18 -5.03
CA SER A 65 5.20 -14.21 -5.14
C SER A 65 5.89 -13.11 -4.33
N VAL A 66 5.31 -11.91 -4.28
CA VAL A 66 5.83 -10.80 -3.47
C VAL A 66 5.73 -11.12 -1.98
N CYS A 67 4.58 -11.64 -1.54
CA CYS A 67 4.39 -12.01 -0.13
C CYS A 67 5.32 -13.16 0.29
N ASN A 68 5.51 -14.16 -0.59
CA ASN A 68 6.45 -15.25 -0.35
C ASN A 68 7.91 -14.78 -0.32
N ASP A 69 8.29 -13.79 -1.13
CA ASP A 69 9.63 -13.18 -1.05
C ASP A 69 9.87 -12.56 0.34
N LEU A 70 8.90 -11.80 0.85
CA LEU A 70 8.98 -11.23 2.21
C LEU A 70 9.11 -12.33 3.28
N ASN A 71 8.27 -13.38 3.19
CA ASN A 71 8.31 -14.50 4.12
C ASN A 71 9.67 -15.24 4.08
N ASN A 72 10.16 -15.56 2.88
CA ASN A 72 11.46 -16.22 2.69
C ASN A 72 12.64 -15.39 3.19
N ARG A 73 12.47 -14.06 3.29
CA ARG A 73 13.49 -13.14 3.82
C ARG A 73 13.41 -12.94 5.33
N GLY A 74 12.46 -13.57 6.02
CA GLY A 74 12.39 -13.62 7.48
C GLY A 74 11.10 -13.07 8.08
N VAL A 75 10.23 -12.42 7.29
CA VAL A 75 8.97 -11.87 7.81
C VAL A 75 8.03 -13.00 8.20
N LYS A 76 7.63 -13.05 9.46
CA LYS A 76 6.68 -14.03 10.00
C LYS A 76 5.29 -13.44 10.20
N ASP A 77 5.21 -12.17 10.58
CA ASP A 77 3.92 -11.52 10.83
C ASP A 77 3.90 -10.04 10.42
N ILE A 78 2.72 -9.60 10.00
CA ILE A 78 2.43 -8.22 9.62
C ILE A 78 1.14 -7.85 10.32
N CYS A 79 1.17 -6.87 11.23
CA CYS A 79 -0.05 -6.53 11.98
C CYS A 79 -1.05 -5.78 11.08
N ILE A 80 -0.60 -4.75 10.36
CA ILE A 80 -1.43 -3.93 9.48
C ILE A 80 -0.80 -3.83 8.09
N ALA A 81 -1.54 -4.22 7.07
CA ALA A 81 -1.20 -3.94 5.68
C ALA A 81 -2.11 -2.86 5.10
N CYS A 82 -1.51 -1.72 4.79
CA CYS A 82 -2.16 -0.56 4.23
C CYS A 82 -2.01 -0.55 2.70
N MET A 83 -3.11 -0.64 1.96
CA MET A 83 -3.09 -0.80 0.50
C MET A 83 -4.23 -0.06 -0.20
N ASP A 84 -4.07 0.20 -1.49
CA ASP A 84 -5.06 0.88 -2.33
C ASP A 84 -5.98 -0.08 -3.08
N GLY A 85 -6.74 -0.91 -2.35
CA GLY A 85 -7.79 -1.76 -2.92
C GLY A 85 -7.37 -2.64 -4.12
N LEU A 86 -6.09 -2.97 -4.23
CA LEU A 86 -5.51 -3.64 -5.40
C LEU A 86 -6.12 -5.03 -5.55
N ARG A 87 -6.62 -5.32 -6.76
CA ARG A 87 -7.34 -6.58 -7.01
C ARG A 87 -6.42 -7.78 -6.77
N GLY A 88 -6.87 -8.71 -5.94
CA GLY A 88 -6.14 -9.93 -5.62
C GLY A 88 -5.03 -9.78 -4.57
N LEU A 89 -4.62 -8.57 -4.19
CA LEU A 89 -3.61 -8.37 -3.13
C LEU A 89 -4.16 -8.79 -1.76
N LEU A 90 -5.42 -8.45 -1.46
CA LEU A 90 -6.06 -8.78 -0.19
C LEU A 90 -6.07 -10.29 0.09
N ASP A 91 -6.42 -11.09 -0.91
CA ASP A 91 -6.46 -12.55 -0.75
C ASP A 91 -5.04 -13.14 -0.71
N SER A 92 -4.13 -12.60 -1.51
CA SER A 92 -2.74 -13.04 -1.58
C SER A 92 -2.00 -12.83 -0.27
N ILE A 93 -2.14 -11.65 0.34
CA ILE A 93 -1.44 -11.34 1.59
C ILE A 93 -2.00 -12.19 2.74
N LYS A 94 -3.31 -12.42 2.81
CA LYS A 94 -3.94 -13.27 3.82
C LYS A 94 -3.58 -14.76 3.66
N THR A 95 -3.23 -15.17 2.44
CA THR A 95 -2.75 -16.53 2.19
C THR A 95 -1.37 -16.77 2.82
N VAL A 96 -0.50 -15.75 2.86
CA VAL A 96 0.86 -15.86 3.41
C VAL A 96 0.92 -15.42 4.87
N PHE A 97 0.20 -14.36 5.22
CA PHE A 97 0.13 -13.75 6.55
C PHE A 97 -1.33 -13.73 7.04
N PRO A 98 -1.85 -14.82 7.62
CA PRO A 98 -3.28 -14.97 7.89
C PRO A 98 -3.83 -14.02 8.96
N ASN A 99 -2.98 -13.53 9.86
CA ASN A 99 -3.37 -12.66 10.97
C ASN A 99 -3.36 -11.16 10.60
N VAL A 100 -2.97 -10.82 9.36
CA VAL A 100 -2.83 -9.43 8.93
C VAL A 100 -4.19 -8.71 8.90
N SER A 101 -4.22 -7.53 9.50
CA SER A 101 -5.35 -6.60 9.36
C SER A 101 -5.17 -5.76 8.11
N ILE A 102 -6.16 -5.79 7.22
CA ILE A 102 -6.13 -5.03 5.97
C ILE A 102 -6.79 -3.68 6.18
N GLN A 103 -6.06 -2.62 5.84
CA GLN A 103 -6.55 -1.25 5.92
C GLN A 103 -6.47 -0.58 4.55
N SER A 104 -7.57 0.02 4.10
CA SER A 104 -7.54 0.89 2.92
C SER A 104 -6.73 2.16 3.21
N CYS A 105 -5.81 2.52 2.33
CA CYS A 105 -4.96 3.69 2.53
C CYS A 105 -5.75 4.99 2.45
N ILE A 106 -5.84 5.71 3.56
CA ILE A 106 -6.54 7.00 3.63
C ILE A 106 -5.96 8.05 2.66
N ILE A 107 -4.65 7.98 2.37
CA ILE A 107 -4.01 8.91 1.43
C ILE A 107 -4.50 8.67 0.02
N HIS A 108 -4.62 7.41 -0.41
CA HIS A 108 -5.19 7.07 -1.71
C HIS A 108 -6.67 7.43 -1.79
N GLN A 109 -7.44 7.20 -0.71
CA GLN A 109 -8.84 7.63 -0.63
C GLN A 109 -8.99 9.14 -0.78
N ILE A 110 -8.22 9.93 -0.01
CA ILE A 110 -8.22 11.40 -0.12
C ILE A 110 -7.85 11.83 -1.56
N ARG A 111 -6.78 11.28 -2.13
CA ARG A 111 -6.34 11.60 -3.50
C ARG A 111 -7.40 11.23 -4.54
N SER A 112 -8.12 10.13 -4.35
CA SER A 112 -9.21 9.69 -5.22
C SER A 112 -10.38 10.67 -5.16
N SER A 113 -10.87 10.99 -3.96
CA SER A 113 -11.96 11.95 -3.75
C SER A 113 -11.65 13.33 -4.34
N MET A 114 -10.40 13.80 -4.20
CA MET A 114 -9.96 15.12 -4.68
C MET A 114 -9.99 15.27 -6.21
N ARG A 115 -10.09 14.18 -6.98
CA ARG A 115 -10.21 14.24 -8.44
C ARG A 115 -11.52 14.88 -8.90
N TYR A 116 -12.55 14.82 -8.06
CA TYR A 116 -13.89 15.34 -8.36
C TYR A 116 -14.12 16.75 -7.83
N VAL A 117 -13.16 17.31 -7.08
CA VAL A 117 -13.29 18.62 -6.42
C VAL A 117 -12.61 19.71 -7.26
N PRO A 118 -13.33 20.80 -7.62
CA PRO A 118 -12.75 21.96 -8.30
C PRO A 118 -11.59 22.56 -7.50
N TYR A 119 -10.57 23.07 -8.20
CA TYR A 119 -9.35 23.57 -7.56
C TYR A 119 -9.61 24.62 -6.47
N LYS A 120 -10.59 25.50 -6.69
CA LYS A 120 -10.97 26.58 -5.75
C LYS A 120 -11.47 26.06 -4.41
N ASP A 121 -12.12 24.89 -4.40
CA ASP A 121 -12.81 24.35 -3.22
C ASP A 121 -11.97 23.30 -2.48
N ARG A 122 -10.81 22.93 -3.03
CA ARG A 122 -9.93 21.88 -2.50
C ARG A 122 -9.54 22.09 -1.04
N ASN A 123 -9.18 23.31 -0.67
CA ASN A 123 -8.75 23.60 0.70
C ASN A 123 -9.89 23.44 1.70
N ILE A 124 -11.10 23.88 1.32
CA ILE A 124 -12.31 23.76 2.14
C ILE A 124 -12.66 22.27 2.29
N PHE A 125 -12.71 21.54 1.17
CA PHE A 125 -13.01 20.11 1.16
C PHE A 125 -12.03 19.29 2.00
N VAL A 126 -10.72 19.54 1.90
CA VAL A 126 -9.72 18.82 2.70
C VAL A 126 -9.86 19.12 4.19
N ALA A 127 -10.23 20.36 4.56
CA ALA A 127 -10.48 20.73 5.95
C ALA A 127 -11.68 19.98 6.53
N ASP A 128 -12.76 19.81 5.75
CA ASP A 128 -13.93 19.04 6.17
C ASP A 128 -13.65 17.53 6.20
N LEU A 129 -13.01 16.99 5.17
CA LEU A 129 -12.62 15.57 5.12
C LEU A 129 -11.69 15.18 6.28
N LYS A 130 -10.88 16.12 6.77
CA LYS A 130 -10.04 15.93 7.95
C LYS A 130 -10.81 15.69 9.24
N LYS A 131 -12.06 16.17 9.34
CA LYS A 131 -12.93 15.90 10.49
C LYS A 131 -13.35 14.43 10.53
N VAL A 132 -13.56 13.81 9.37
CA VAL A 132 -13.96 12.40 9.24
C VAL A 132 -12.90 11.46 9.81
N TYR A 133 -11.67 11.50 9.29
CA TYR A 133 -10.62 10.55 9.73
C TYR A 133 -9.94 10.94 11.06
N LYS A 134 -10.27 12.11 11.62
CA LYS A 134 -9.84 12.52 12.98
C LYS A 134 -10.94 12.34 14.03
N ALA A 135 -12.11 11.85 13.64
CA ALA A 135 -13.18 11.57 14.59
C ALA A 135 -12.71 10.54 15.64
N PRO A 136 -13.19 10.65 16.89
CA PRO A 136 -12.77 9.75 17.96
C PRO A 136 -13.33 8.33 17.81
N ASN A 137 -14.38 8.14 17.01
CA ASN A 137 -14.99 6.85 16.70
C ASN A 137 -15.70 6.88 15.33
N GLU A 138 -16.12 5.70 14.87
CA GLU A 138 -16.77 5.50 13.57
C GLU A 138 -18.13 6.22 13.45
N GLU A 139 -18.96 6.19 14.49
CA GLU A 139 -20.29 6.81 14.47
C GLU A 139 -20.23 8.33 14.22
N ILE A 140 -19.29 9.00 14.88
CA ILE A 140 -19.04 10.44 14.68
C ILE A 140 -18.45 10.70 13.29
N ALA A 141 -17.57 9.81 12.81
CA ALA A 141 -17.01 9.93 11.46
C ALA A 141 -18.10 9.86 10.38
N LEU A 142 -19.03 8.90 10.49
CA LEU A 142 -20.15 8.72 9.56
C LEU A 142 -21.11 9.91 9.57
N SER A 143 -21.31 10.54 10.73
CA SER A 143 -22.15 11.73 10.86
C SER A 143 -21.50 13.00 10.28
N ALA A 144 -20.18 12.99 10.08
CA ALA A 144 -19.40 14.10 9.55
C ALA A 144 -19.13 14.00 8.04
N ALA A 145 -19.47 12.86 7.41
CA ALA A 145 -19.31 12.58 5.98
C ALA A 145 -20.54 13.02 5.18
#